data_AF-A0A662ETG3-F1
#
_entry.id   AF-A0A662ETG3-F1
#
_cell.length_a   1.000
_cell.length_b   1.000
_cell.length_c   1.000
_cell.angle_alpha   90.00
_cell.angle_beta   90.00
_cell.angle_gamma   90.00
#
_symmetry.space_group_name_H-M   'P 1'
#
loop_
_entity.id
_entity.type
_entity.pdbx_description
1 polymer ?
#
loop_
_entity_poly.entity_id
_entity_poly.type
_entity_poly.pdbx_seq_one_letter_code
_entity_poly.pdbx_strand_id
1 'polypeptide(L)' 'MATLGGARALGIDDEYGSLEPGKIASFIVIDPKSPNLQPVRDIYSAIVHRAGLADIRLVVARGQELHRGGTER' A
#
# COMPACT_ATOMS: atom_id res chain seq x y z
N MET A 1 -6.29 3.02 -11.02
CA MET A 1 -7.64 2.64 -10.52
C MET A 1 -7.61 2.40 -9.01
N ALA A 2 -6.69 1.58 -8.48
CA ALA A 2 -6.71 1.11 -7.08
C ALA A 2 -6.55 2.18 -5.97
N THR A 3 -5.98 3.36 -6.25
CA THR A 3 -5.73 4.41 -5.25
C THR A 3 -6.40 5.72 -5.66
N LEU A 4 -5.67 6.69 -6.22
CA LEU A 4 -6.18 8.00 -6.64
C LEU A 4 -7.37 7.88 -7.61
N GLY A 5 -7.36 6.88 -8.47
CA GLY A 5 -8.48 6.63 -9.39
C GLY A 5 -9.79 6.31 -8.66
N GLY A 6 -9.74 5.52 -7.59
CA GLY A 6 -10.90 5.22 -6.75
C GLY A 6 -11.32 6.42 -5.92
N ALA A 7 -10.36 7.17 -5.37
CA ALA A 7 -10.65 8.41 -4.65
C ALA A 7 -11.37 9.45 -5.53
N ARG A 8 -10.94 9.63 -6.78
CA ARG A 8 -11.60 10.51 -7.77
C ARG A 8 -13.01 10.03 -8.11
N ALA A 9 -13.20 8.73 -8.28
CA ALA A 9 -14.52 8.16 -8.57
C ALA A 9 -15.52 8.40 -7.43
N LEU A 10 -15.03 8.56 -6.19
CA LEU A 10 -15.83 8.85 -5.01
C LEU A 10 -15.87 10.35 -4.65
N GLY A 11 -15.14 11.22 -5.36
CA GLY A 11 -15.06 12.65 -5.05
C GLY A 11 -14.34 12.97 -3.73
N ILE A 12 -13.39 12.13 -3.31
CA ILE A 12 -12.63 12.29 -2.05
C ILE A 12 -11.12 12.41 -2.29
N ASP A 13 -10.69 12.73 -3.51
CA ASP A 13 -9.27 12.77 -3.89
C ASP A 13 -8.49 13.96 -3.31
N ASP A 14 -9.18 14.96 -2.78
CA ASP A 14 -8.55 16.02 -1.98
C ASP A 14 -8.01 15.48 -0.64
N GLU A 15 -8.58 14.37 -0.13
CA GLU A 15 -8.23 13.79 1.18
C GLU A 15 -7.53 12.44 1.08
N TYR A 16 -7.80 11.63 0.04
CA TYR A 16 -7.34 10.24 -0.10
C TYR A 16 -6.71 9.94 -1.46
N GLY A 17 -6.07 8.77 -1.55
CA GLY A 17 -5.67 8.17 -2.83
C GLY A 17 -4.27 8.54 -3.32
N SER A 18 -3.59 9.50 -2.69
CA SER A 18 -2.16 9.80 -2.91
C SER A 18 -1.43 10.15 -1.61
N LEU A 19 -0.10 10.07 -1.63
CA LEU A 19 0.78 10.44 -0.53
C LEU A 19 1.31 11.86 -0.74
N GLU A 20 0.52 12.84 -0.32
CA GLU A 20 0.83 14.27 -0.44
C GLU A 20 0.61 14.96 0.92
N PRO A 21 1.40 15.99 1.26
CA PRO A 21 1.17 16.78 2.48
C PRO A 21 -0.26 17.33 2.55
N GLY A 22 -0.87 17.28 3.73
CA GLY A 22 -2.25 17.74 3.96
C GLY A 22 -3.32 16.67 3.75
N LYS A 23 -3.02 15.56 3.05
CA LYS A 23 -3.95 14.43 2.89
C LYS A 23 -3.99 13.54 4.12
N ILE A 24 -5.08 12.78 4.26
CA ILE A 24 -5.26 11.84 5.35
C ILE A 24 -4.25 10.70 5.21
N ALA A 25 -3.54 10.39 6.29
CA ALA A 25 -2.56 9.30 6.35
C ALA A 25 -3.26 7.92 6.28
N SER A 26 -3.57 7.47 5.06
CA SER A 26 -4.13 6.16 4.77
C SER A 26 -3.29 5.46 3.71
N PHE A 27 -2.46 4.52 4.14
CA PHE A 27 -1.48 3.87 3.29
C PHE A 27 -1.09 2.48 3.81
N ILE A 28 -0.46 1.71 2.92
CA ILE A 28 0.16 0.43 3.27
C ILE A 28 1.65 0.47 2.94
N VAL A 29 2.44 -0.29 3.69
CA VAL A 29 3.85 -0.55 3.40
C VAL A 29 3.98 -2.00 2.98
N ILE A 30 4.55 -2.22 1.80
CA ILE A 30 4.81 -3.56 1.24
C ILE A 30 6.31 -3.83 1.30
N ASP A 31 6.70 -5.06 1.65
CA ASP A 31 8.09 -5.51 1.60
C ASP A 31 8.45 -6.05 0.20
N PRO A 32 9.20 -5.29 -0.64
CA PRO A 32 9.58 -5.77 -1.96
C PRO A 32 10.58 -6.95 -1.91
N LYS A 33 11.16 -7.25 -0.74
CA LYS A 33 12.13 -8.34 -0.54
C LYS A 33 11.49 -9.61 0.00
N SER A 34 10.17 -9.63 0.18
CA SER A 34 9.48 -10.85 0.61
C SER A 34 9.74 -12.00 -0.37
N PRO A 35 9.75 -13.26 0.10
CA PRO A 35 9.95 -14.42 -0.78
C PRO A 35 8.94 -14.47 -1.93
N ASN A 36 7.71 -14.02 -1.69
CA ASN A 36 6.64 -14.05 -2.69
C ASN A 36 6.81 -12.99 -3.80
N LEU A 37 7.52 -11.89 -3.54
CA LEU A 37 7.78 -10.84 -4.52
C LEU A 37 9.13 -11.00 -5.25
N GLN A 38 10.03 -11.84 -4.74
CA GLN A 38 11.33 -12.08 -5.35
C GLN A 38 11.30 -13.23 -6.39
N PRO A 39 12.13 -13.18 -7.45
CA PRO A 39 12.87 -12.00 -7.92
C PRO A 39 11.90 -10.92 -8.44
N VAL A 40 12.23 -9.65 -8.21
CA VAL A 40 11.44 -8.52 -8.71
C VAL A 40 12.21 -7.79 -9.83
N ARG A 41 11.63 -7.73 -11.03
CA ARG A 41 12.17 -6.95 -12.16
C ARG A 41 11.40 -5.64 -12.36
N ASP A 42 10.08 -5.73 -12.23
CA ASP A 42 9.16 -4.61 -12.25
C ASP A 42 8.29 -4.70 -11.00
N ILE A 43 8.44 -3.72 -10.11
CA ILE A 43 7.73 -3.67 -8.84
C ILE A 43 6.22 -3.46 -9.03
N TYR A 44 5.80 -2.74 -10.07
CA TYR A 44 4.38 -2.51 -10.33
C TYR A 44 3.69 -3.79 -10.77
N SER A 45 4.28 -4.49 -11.75
CA SER A 45 3.79 -5.81 -12.17
C SER A 45 3.76 -6.79 -11.00
N ALA A 46 4.77 -6.77 -10.13
CA ALA A 46 4.82 -7.65 -8.97
C ALA A 46 3.71 -7.33 -7.95
N ILE A 47 3.46 -6.05 -7.66
CA ILE A 47 2.38 -5.65 -6.74
C ILE A 47 1.01 -6.02 -7.31
N VAL A 48 0.77 -5.80 -8.61
CA VAL A 48 -0.53 -6.05 -9.23
C VAL A 48 -0.83 -7.55 -9.36
N HIS A 49 0.18 -8.37 -9.67
CA HIS A 49 -0.04 -9.78 -10.04
C HIS A 49 0.40 -10.79 -8.98
N ARG A 50 1.25 -10.43 -8.00
CA ARG A 50 1.85 -11.38 -7.06
C ARG A 50 1.66 -11.00 -5.59
N ALA A 51 1.60 -9.72 -5.24
CA ALA A 51 1.54 -9.31 -3.84
C ALA A 51 0.31 -9.86 -3.11
N GLY A 52 0.51 -10.32 -1.89
CA GLY A 52 -0.53 -10.80 -0.98
C GLY A 52 -0.35 -10.25 0.43
N LEU A 53 -1.20 -10.71 1.35
CA LEU A 53 -1.24 -10.20 2.73
C LEU A 53 0.10 -10.38 3.48
N ALA A 54 0.81 -11.50 3.24
CA ALA A 54 2.09 -11.77 3.87
C ALA A 54 3.22 -10.80 3.45
N ASP A 55 3.02 -10.04 2.37
CA ASP A 55 3.97 -9.05 1.88
C ASP A 55 3.75 -7.66 2.52
N ILE A 56 2.65 -7.47 3.25
CA ILE A 56 2.30 -6.20 3.90
C ILE A 56 2.99 -6.11 5.26
N ARG A 57 3.77 -5.04 5.47
CA ARG A 57 4.43 -4.75 6.75
C ARG A 57 3.67 -3.78 7.65
N LEU A 58 2.87 -2.91 7.08
CA LEU A 58 2.15 -1.90 7.84
C LEU A 58 0.88 -1.52 7.11
N VAL A 59 -0.21 -1.38 7.85
CA VAL A 59 -1.46 -0.78 7.38
C VAL A 59 -1.78 0.39 8.31
N VAL A 60 -1.87 1.57 7.74
CA VAL A 60 -2.30 2.79 8.43
C VAL A 60 -3.59 3.26 7.77
N ALA A 61 -4.61 3.56 8.58
CA ALA A 61 -5.85 4.17 8.11
C ALA A 61 -6.16 5.39 8.97
N ARG A 62 -6.37 6.54 8.34
CA ARG A 62 -6.70 7.80 9.04
C ARG A 62 -5.72 8.15 10.16
N GLY A 63 -4.43 7.90 9.91
CA GLY A 63 -3.35 8.13 10.88
C GLY A 63 -3.23 7.07 11.97
N GLN A 64 -4.13 6.09 12.03
CA GLN A 64 -4.06 4.99 12.99
C GLN A 64 -3.41 3.76 12.36
N GLU A 65 -2.41 3.22 13.04
CA GLU A 65 -1.88 1.89 12.72
C GLU A 65 -2.92 0.82 13.03
N LEU A 66 -3.36 0.09 12.00
CA LEU A 66 -4.33 -1.00 12.11
C LEU A 66 -3.67 -2.38 12.13
N HIS A 67 -2.51 -2.49 11.46
CA HIS A 67 -1.78 -3.74 11.38
C HIS A 67 -0.29 -3.47 11.18
N ARG A 68 0.55 -4.27 11.84
CA ARG A 68 1.98 -4.32 11.61
C ARG A 68 2.39 -5.77 11.40
N GLY A 69 2.90 -6.03 10.20
CA GLY A 69 3.39 -7.30 9.75
C GLY A 69 4.92 -7.30 9.64
N GLY A 70 5.52 -8.46 9.86
CA GLY A 70 6.95 -8.66 9.75
C GLY A 70 7.32 -9.95 10.47
N THR A 71 7.98 -10.86 9.76
CA THR A 71 8.77 -11.89 10.42
C THR A 71 9.92 -11.18 11.11
N GLU A 72 10.07 -11.35 12.42
CA GLU A 72 11.34 -11.08 13.09
C GLU A 72 12.45 -11.75 12.26
N ARG A 73 13.40 -10.94 11.80
CA ARG A 73 14.73 -11.40 11.45
C ARG A 73 15.72 -10.52 12.17
#